data_AF-A0A2V8RYB7-F1
#
_entry.id   AF-A0A2V8RYB7-F1
#
_cell.length_a   1.000
_cell.length_b   1.000
_cell.length_c   1.000
_cell.angle_alpha   90.00
_cell.angle_beta   90.00
_cell.angle_gamma   90.00
#
_symmetry.space_group_name_H-M   'P 1'
#
loop_
_entity.id
_entity.type
_entity.pdbx_description
1 polymer ?
#
loop_
_entity_poly.entity_id
_entity_poly.type
_entity_poly.pdbx_seq_one_letter_code
_entity_poly.pdbx_strand_id
1 'polypeptide(L)'
;MSENTDHYPSAFISYARGDDAQQKWIKELAKRLRADGVDVTLDQWHLVPGDHLPLFMECGVRDNDFVIIVCTPQYKAKSEARSGGVGYEGTIITAEVAEKQNHRKFIPVLRFGEWSTAAPSWLRGKLYIDLRGEPYSEPMYKDLLVTLRRTREEAPPVGLRVRPRTLPKSAVAKTNERSGWWTRAISFLVVPKSAGADTKKRERLEKLIETYDPREREAVFYLRWIKKNVLEAYADRVHSEKREPHASLQGIEIVYESFIEFLDGYRRLKNYMRSINRQAIETRLEKEKNTLLQIDEANSDSPHLELLKKQLSSIDNIERRIKRIETQIMLIENFFSLLHGQATVLRVGGSSRSFEKLLETDLEIVLAQIKTAKEWLEEEDAPSSPDVPSGTQK
;
A
#
# COMPACT_ATOMS: atom_id res chain seq x y z
N MET A 1 5.37 -10.38 -46.02
CA MET A 1 5.47 -11.38 -44.93
C MET A 1 6.22 -10.70 -43.80
N SER A 2 5.51 -10.20 -42.80
CA SER A 2 6.12 -9.62 -41.60
C SER A 2 6.65 -10.76 -40.74
N GLU A 3 7.96 -10.81 -40.52
CA GLU A 3 8.60 -11.74 -39.60
C GLU A 3 7.98 -11.56 -38.20
N ASN A 4 7.29 -12.60 -37.73
CA ASN A 4 6.90 -12.72 -36.34
C ASN A 4 8.18 -13.06 -35.58
N THR A 5 8.88 -12.05 -35.04
CA THR A 5 9.96 -12.30 -34.09
C THR A 5 9.32 -12.87 -32.83
N ASP A 6 9.46 -14.18 -32.60
CA ASP A 6 9.11 -14.82 -31.33
C ASP A 6 9.94 -14.13 -30.23
N HIS A 7 9.34 -13.14 -29.58
CA HIS A 7 10.01 -12.38 -28.52
C HIS A 7 9.99 -13.24 -27.26
N TYR A 8 11.12 -13.86 -26.95
CA TYR A 8 11.30 -14.58 -25.69
C TYR A 8 11.16 -13.59 -24.52
N PRO A 9 10.43 -13.96 -23.44
CA PRO A 9 10.29 -13.09 -22.28
C PRO A 9 11.66 -12.85 -21.65
N SER A 10 11.95 -11.58 -21.36
CA SER A 10 13.22 -11.17 -20.75
C SER A 10 13.13 -11.18 -19.22
N ALA A 11 14.16 -11.67 -18.54
CA ALA A 11 14.18 -11.74 -17.08
C ALA A 11 15.54 -11.33 -16.50
N PHE A 12 15.53 -10.37 -15.58
CA PHE A 12 16.71 -9.99 -14.81
C PHE A 12 16.76 -10.73 -13.47
N ILE A 13 17.89 -11.34 -13.12
CA ILE A 13 18.07 -11.98 -11.79
C ILE A 13 18.75 -11.01 -10.82
N SER A 14 17.98 -10.51 -9.86
CA SER A 14 18.49 -9.73 -8.73
C SER A 14 18.85 -10.64 -7.55
N TYR A 15 20.08 -10.54 -7.06
CA TYR A 15 20.56 -11.34 -5.94
C TYR A 15 21.67 -10.62 -5.17
N ALA A 16 21.95 -11.10 -3.97
CA ALA A 16 23.05 -10.60 -3.16
C ALA A 16 24.31 -11.42 -3.45
N ARG A 17 25.38 -10.75 -3.88
CA ARG A 17 26.71 -11.38 -3.93
C ARG A 17 27.12 -11.87 -2.55
N GLY A 18 27.60 -13.10 -2.49
CA GLY A 18 27.92 -13.82 -1.27
C GLY A 18 28.76 -15.04 -1.60
N ASP A 19 28.38 -16.18 -1.04
CA ASP A 19 29.10 -17.44 -1.16
C ASP A 19 29.15 -18.00 -2.60
N ASP A 20 30.24 -18.71 -2.92
CA ASP A 20 30.48 -19.30 -4.24
C ASP A 20 29.43 -20.35 -4.60
N ALA A 21 28.91 -21.10 -3.62
CA ALA A 21 27.85 -22.07 -3.86
C ALA A 21 26.55 -21.40 -4.32
N GLN A 22 26.19 -20.26 -3.73
CA GLN A 22 25.03 -19.48 -4.16
C GLN A 22 25.24 -18.91 -5.56
N GLN A 23 26.42 -18.36 -5.86
CA GLN A 23 26.72 -17.81 -7.18
C GLN A 23 26.65 -18.87 -8.27
N LYS A 24 27.18 -20.06 -8.00
CA LYS A 24 27.08 -21.22 -8.89
C LYS A 24 25.62 -21.65 -9.09
N TRP A 25 24.85 -21.75 -8.02
CA TRP A 25 23.43 -22.11 -8.09
C TRP A 25 22.63 -21.11 -8.96
N ILE A 26 22.86 -19.81 -8.79
CA ILE A 26 22.21 -18.77 -9.58
C ILE A 26 22.56 -18.91 -11.06
N LYS A 27 23.82 -19.18 -11.36
CA LYS A 27 24.29 -19.40 -12.73
C LYS A 27 23.63 -20.62 -13.37
N GLU A 28 23.49 -21.72 -12.64
CA GLU A 28 22.80 -22.93 -13.13
C GLU A 28 21.30 -22.71 -13.32
N LEU A 29 20.63 -22.00 -12.40
CA LEU A 29 19.23 -21.58 -12.58
C LEU A 29 19.07 -20.73 -13.85
N ALA A 30 19.95 -19.74 -14.04
CA ALA A 30 19.93 -18.87 -15.21
C ALA A 30 20.13 -19.65 -16.52
N LYS A 31 21.09 -20.58 -16.56
CA LYS A 31 21.30 -21.45 -17.73
C LYS A 31 20.05 -22.27 -18.04
N ARG A 32 19.43 -22.84 -17.00
CA ARG A 32 18.23 -23.65 -17.15
C ARG A 32 17.06 -22.84 -17.70
N LEU A 33 16.80 -21.66 -17.14
CA LEU A 33 15.78 -20.73 -17.65
C LEU A 33 16.02 -20.33 -19.11
N ARG A 34 17.28 -20.11 -19.52
CA ARG A 34 17.64 -19.85 -20.93
C ARG A 34 17.41 -21.06 -21.83
N ALA A 35 17.77 -22.27 -21.38
CA ALA A 35 17.46 -23.50 -22.11
C ALA A 35 15.95 -23.69 -22.29
N ASP A 36 15.18 -23.22 -21.30
CA ASP A 36 13.72 -23.18 -21.31
C ASP A 36 13.16 -21.85 -21.90
N GLY A 37 13.88 -21.16 -22.78
CA GLY A 37 13.31 -20.09 -23.61
C GLY A 37 12.95 -18.79 -22.87
N VAL A 38 13.63 -18.47 -21.77
CA VAL A 38 13.58 -17.16 -21.11
C VAL A 38 14.92 -16.45 -21.34
N ASP A 39 14.91 -15.22 -21.86
CA ASP A 39 16.14 -14.46 -22.06
C ASP A 39 16.62 -13.85 -20.74
N VAL A 40 17.55 -14.53 -20.07
CA VAL A 40 18.01 -14.14 -18.74
C VAL A 40 19.20 -13.17 -18.81
N THR A 41 19.02 -12.00 -18.20
CA THR A 41 20.08 -11.03 -17.90
C THR A 41 20.71 -11.35 -16.53
N LEU A 42 22.01 -11.64 -16.52
CA LEU A 42 22.79 -11.97 -15.32
C LEU A 42 24.11 -11.20 -15.29
N ASP A 43 24.45 -10.62 -14.14
CA ASP A 43 25.67 -9.81 -13.96
C ASP A 43 26.97 -10.62 -14.23
N GLN A 44 27.00 -11.91 -13.89
CA GLN A 44 28.13 -12.81 -14.12
C GLN A 44 28.48 -13.03 -15.60
N TRP A 45 27.59 -12.68 -16.53
CA TRP A 45 27.82 -12.81 -17.97
C TRP A 45 28.02 -11.48 -18.67
N HIS A 46 27.34 -10.44 -18.20
CA HIS A 46 27.22 -9.17 -18.92
C HIS A 46 28.06 -8.04 -18.33
N LEU A 47 28.60 -8.20 -17.12
CA LEU A 47 29.52 -7.24 -16.54
C LEU A 47 30.98 -7.65 -16.74
N VAL A 48 31.79 -6.68 -17.12
CA VAL A 48 33.25 -6.77 -17.15
C VAL A 48 33.87 -5.75 -16.17
N PRO A 49 35.12 -5.97 -15.71
CA PRO A 49 35.81 -4.98 -14.89
C PRO A 49 35.86 -3.61 -15.57
N GLY A 50 35.36 -2.58 -14.88
CA GLY A 50 35.21 -1.22 -15.42
C GLY A 50 33.75 -0.80 -15.60
N ASP A 51 32.81 -1.75 -15.66
CA ASP A 51 31.40 -1.44 -15.78
C ASP A 51 30.78 -0.90 -14.48
N HIS A 52 29.79 -0.03 -14.65
CA HIS A 52 28.99 0.51 -13.56
C HIS A 52 27.88 -0.49 -13.17
N LEU A 53 28.18 -1.39 -12.23
CA LEU A 53 27.19 -2.30 -11.61
C LEU A 53 25.86 -1.59 -11.22
N PRO A 54 25.87 -0.38 -10.63
CA PRO A 54 24.64 0.33 -10.28
C PRO A 54 23.74 0.63 -11.50
N LEU A 55 24.34 1.12 -12.59
CA LEU A 55 23.65 1.40 -13.85
C LEU A 55 23.12 0.11 -14.50
N PHE A 56 23.91 -0.96 -14.46
CA PHE A 56 23.48 -2.27 -14.95
C PHE A 56 22.26 -2.81 -14.22
N MET A 57 22.19 -2.64 -12.89
CA MET A 57 21.01 -3.04 -12.12
C MET A 57 19.78 -2.19 -12.47
N GLU A 58 19.94 -0.88 -12.68
CA GLU A 58 18.85 -0.01 -13.14
C GLU A 58 18.31 -0.42 -14.51
N CYS A 59 19.19 -0.61 -15.48
CA CYS A 59 18.82 -1.10 -16.81
C CYS A 59 18.19 -2.49 -16.73
N GLY A 60 18.77 -3.41 -15.96
CA GLY A 60 18.22 -4.75 -15.75
C GLY A 60 16.80 -4.71 -15.19
N VAL A 61 16.56 -3.88 -14.18
CA VAL A 61 15.23 -3.70 -13.57
C VAL A 61 14.27 -2.99 -14.53
N ARG A 62 14.72 -2.01 -15.32
CA ARG A 62 13.86 -1.21 -16.20
C ARG A 62 13.47 -1.95 -17.47
N ASP A 63 14.44 -2.57 -18.13
CA ASP A 63 14.36 -3.01 -19.52
C ASP A 63 13.87 -4.46 -19.67
N ASN A 64 13.93 -5.28 -18.61
CA ASN A 64 13.43 -6.66 -18.65
C ASN A 64 11.93 -6.73 -18.34
N ASP A 65 11.22 -7.73 -18.88
CA ASP A 65 9.81 -8.00 -18.59
C ASP A 65 9.58 -8.40 -17.14
N PHE A 66 10.51 -9.20 -16.60
CA PHE A 66 10.46 -9.74 -15.25
C PHE A 66 11.76 -9.49 -14.48
N VAL A 67 11.63 -9.39 -13.17
CA VAL A 67 12.76 -9.29 -12.24
C VAL A 67 12.61 -10.42 -11.22
N ILE A 68 13.48 -11.42 -11.31
CA ILE A 68 13.54 -12.54 -10.38
C ILE A 68 14.38 -12.11 -9.18
N ILE A 69 13.78 -12.09 -7.99
CA ILE A 69 14.46 -11.67 -6.76
C ILE A 69 14.84 -12.92 -5.96
N VAL A 70 16.13 -13.19 -5.83
CA VAL A 70 16.64 -14.34 -5.08
C VAL A 70 16.70 -14.00 -3.60
N CYS A 71 15.65 -14.35 -2.88
CA CYS A 71 15.48 -14.13 -1.45
C CYS A 71 16.37 -15.08 -0.64
N THR A 72 17.26 -14.48 0.15
CA THR A 72 18.13 -15.12 1.14
C THR A 72 18.26 -14.18 2.35
N PRO A 73 18.65 -14.67 3.55
CA PRO A 73 18.90 -13.80 4.69
C PRO A 73 19.91 -12.70 4.40
N GLN A 74 20.92 -13.00 3.58
CA GLN A 74 21.91 -12.02 3.13
C GLN A 74 21.29 -10.95 2.21
N TYR A 75 20.42 -11.35 1.27
CA TYR A 75 19.69 -10.42 0.42
C TYR A 75 18.82 -9.47 1.23
N LYS A 76 18.04 -10.01 2.18
CA LYS A 76 17.23 -9.21 3.10
C LYS A 76 18.09 -8.21 3.86
N ALA A 77 19.17 -8.67 4.49
CA ALA A 77 20.06 -7.81 5.26
C ALA A 77 20.62 -6.67 4.41
N LYS A 78 21.09 -6.95 3.18
CA LYS A 78 21.61 -5.91 2.27
C LYS A 78 20.52 -4.93 1.79
N SER A 79 19.31 -5.44 1.52
CA SER A 79 18.18 -4.61 1.09
C SER A 79 17.64 -3.73 2.21
N GLU A 80 17.66 -4.19 3.46
CA GLU A 80 17.06 -3.49 4.62
C GLU A 80 18.06 -2.64 5.40
N ALA A 81 19.35 -3.00 5.43
CA ALA A 81 20.38 -2.27 6.20
C ALA A 81 20.61 -0.82 5.74
N ARG A 82 19.96 -0.38 4.65
CA ARG A 82 20.25 0.88 3.96
C ARG A 82 19.06 1.82 3.85
N SER A 83 17.97 1.55 4.57
CA SER A 83 16.89 2.52 4.84
C SER A 83 17.36 3.81 5.56
N GLY A 84 18.67 3.93 5.86
CA GLY A 84 19.34 5.09 6.47
C GLY A 84 20.19 5.97 5.55
N GLY A 85 20.08 5.84 4.21
CA GLY A 85 20.48 6.92 3.30
C GLY A 85 21.83 6.85 2.57
N VAL A 86 22.58 5.74 2.61
CA VAL A 86 23.78 5.57 1.76
C VAL A 86 23.89 4.12 1.26
N GLY A 87 23.23 3.81 0.15
CA GLY A 87 23.57 2.65 -0.66
C GLY A 87 22.50 2.28 -1.70
N TYR A 88 22.97 1.77 -2.84
CA TYR A 88 22.30 1.90 -4.13
C TYR A 88 21.35 0.74 -4.50
N GLU A 89 21.66 -0.49 -4.09
CA GLU A 89 21.03 -1.70 -4.66
C GLU A 89 19.56 -1.92 -4.23
N GLY A 90 19.21 -1.61 -2.98
CA GLY A 90 17.83 -1.73 -2.47
C GLY A 90 16.92 -0.59 -2.91
N THR A 91 17.49 0.59 -3.18
CA THR A 91 16.77 1.80 -3.55
C THR A 91 16.24 1.73 -4.97
N ILE A 92 16.98 1.16 -5.93
CA ILE A 92 16.52 1.04 -7.33
C ILE A 92 15.24 0.21 -7.43
N ILE A 93 15.24 -1.00 -6.84
CA ILE A 93 14.11 -1.92 -6.95
C ILE A 93 12.91 -1.35 -6.17
N THR A 94 13.14 -0.80 -4.98
CA THR A 94 12.07 -0.20 -4.17
C THR A 94 11.51 1.06 -4.84
N ALA A 95 12.35 1.89 -5.48
CA ALA A 95 11.94 3.07 -6.22
C ALA A 95 11.15 2.71 -7.48
N GLU A 96 11.60 1.74 -8.29
CA GLU A 96 10.86 1.28 -9.47
C GLU A 96 9.50 0.66 -9.08
N VAL A 97 9.46 -0.12 -7.99
CA VAL A 97 8.20 -0.67 -7.43
C VAL A 97 7.26 0.45 -7.00
N ALA A 98 7.79 1.50 -6.34
CA ALA A 98 7.01 2.64 -5.87
C ALA A 98 6.54 3.55 -7.02
N GLU A 99 7.35 3.70 -8.07
CA GLU A 99 7.11 4.64 -9.17
C GLU A 99 6.17 4.07 -10.24
N LYS A 100 6.32 2.79 -10.63
CA LYS A 100 5.58 2.22 -11.78
C LYS A 100 4.39 1.33 -11.42
N GLN A 101 4.15 1.01 -10.15
CA GLN A 101 3.06 0.12 -9.68
C GLN A 101 2.90 -1.23 -10.42
N ASN A 102 3.89 -1.67 -11.20
CA ASN A 102 3.87 -2.96 -11.88
C ASN A 102 4.39 -4.06 -10.94
N HIS A 103 3.64 -4.35 -9.88
CA HIS A 103 4.05 -5.32 -8.87
C HIS A 103 4.20 -6.76 -9.40
N ARG A 104 3.60 -7.08 -10.56
CA ARG A 104 3.67 -8.42 -11.18
C ARG A 104 4.99 -8.69 -11.89
N LYS A 105 5.77 -7.64 -12.19
CA LYS A 105 7.11 -7.75 -12.77
C LYS A 105 8.10 -8.42 -11.81
N PHE A 106 7.95 -8.21 -10.51
CA PHE A 106 8.87 -8.69 -9.49
C PHE A 106 8.43 -10.06 -8.98
N ILE A 107 9.23 -11.09 -9.27
CA ILE A 107 8.95 -12.49 -8.91
C ILE A 107 9.92 -12.92 -7.81
N PRO A 108 9.47 -13.05 -6.56
CA PRO A 108 10.33 -13.51 -5.48
C PRO A 108 10.57 -15.02 -5.54
N VAL A 109 11.82 -15.42 -5.35
CA VAL A 109 12.25 -16.82 -5.29
C VAL A 109 13.01 -17.04 -3.99
N LEU A 110 12.51 -17.94 -3.15
CA LEU A 110 13.19 -18.31 -1.90
C LEU A 110 14.26 -19.35 -2.18
N ARG A 111 15.53 -19.01 -1.95
CA ARG A 111 16.68 -19.93 -2.13
C ARG A 111 17.16 -20.56 -0.82
N PHE A 112 17.21 -19.77 0.25
CA PHE A 112 17.77 -20.20 1.53
C PHE A 112 17.08 -19.48 2.70
N GLY A 113 17.01 -20.14 3.85
CA GLY A 113 16.36 -19.62 5.05
C GLY A 113 14.84 -19.77 5.04
N GLU A 114 14.18 -19.00 5.90
CA GLU A 114 12.72 -18.92 5.97
C GLU A 114 12.24 -17.65 5.29
N TRP A 115 11.01 -17.66 4.77
CA TRP A 115 10.47 -16.48 4.08
C TRP A 115 10.53 -15.22 4.95
N SER A 116 10.21 -15.34 6.24
CA SER A 116 10.26 -14.24 7.21
C SER A 116 11.65 -13.65 7.41
N THR A 117 12.71 -14.45 7.21
CA THR A 117 14.11 -14.06 7.41
C THR A 117 14.85 -13.78 6.11
N ALA A 118 14.32 -14.20 4.97
CA ALA A 118 14.96 -14.08 3.65
C ALA A 118 14.30 -13.05 2.73
N ALA A 119 13.02 -12.74 2.93
CA ALA A 119 12.33 -11.73 2.14
C ALA A 119 12.44 -10.34 2.80
N PRO A 120 12.83 -9.30 2.03
CA PRO A 120 12.70 -7.91 2.46
C PRO A 120 11.27 -7.54 2.87
N SER A 121 11.13 -6.58 3.77
CA SER A 121 9.86 -6.06 4.27
C SER A 121 8.85 -5.71 3.17
N TRP A 122 9.30 -5.11 2.07
CA TRP A 122 8.46 -4.70 0.93
C TRP A 122 7.98 -5.87 0.05
N LEU A 123 8.53 -7.08 0.21
CA LEU A 123 8.03 -8.31 -0.41
C LEU A 123 7.09 -9.10 0.50
N ARG A 124 6.88 -8.66 1.76
CA ARG A 124 5.97 -9.37 2.68
C ARG A 124 4.54 -9.38 2.12
N GLY A 125 3.90 -10.55 2.17
CA GLY A 125 2.55 -10.77 1.63
C GLY A 125 2.49 -11.02 0.11
N LYS A 126 3.61 -10.96 -0.61
CA LYS A 126 3.67 -11.38 -2.02
C LYS A 126 3.78 -12.91 -2.12
N LEU A 127 3.15 -13.48 -3.14
CA LEU A 127 3.35 -14.87 -3.52
C LEU A 127 4.80 -15.05 -4.00
N TYR A 128 5.45 -16.15 -3.62
CA TYR A 128 6.83 -16.45 -3.98
C TYR A 128 6.97 -17.90 -4.41
N ILE A 129 8.03 -18.20 -5.14
CA ILE A 129 8.39 -19.56 -5.53
C ILE A 129 9.41 -20.10 -4.54
N ASP A 130 9.13 -21.26 -3.95
CA ASP A 130 10.08 -21.94 -3.07
C ASP A 130 11.00 -22.87 -3.88
N LEU A 131 12.24 -22.42 -4.10
CA LEU A 131 13.30 -23.23 -4.71
C LEU A 131 14.38 -23.58 -3.68
N ARG A 132 14.01 -23.75 -2.41
CA ARG A 132 14.88 -24.36 -1.41
C ARG A 132 15.08 -25.85 -1.73
N GLY A 133 16.24 -26.38 -1.34
CA GLY A 133 16.61 -27.78 -1.53
C GLY A 133 17.67 -27.99 -2.61
N GLU A 134 18.33 -29.15 -2.53
CA GLU A 134 19.31 -29.63 -3.50
C GLU A 134 19.01 -31.12 -3.75
N PRO A 135 18.31 -31.51 -4.83
CA PRO A 135 17.68 -30.63 -5.83
C PRO A 135 16.44 -29.90 -5.29
N TYR A 136 16.10 -28.75 -5.88
CA TYR A 136 14.87 -28.02 -5.58
C TYR A 136 13.64 -28.65 -6.26
N SER A 137 12.44 -28.24 -5.83
CA SER A 137 11.17 -28.77 -6.31
C SER A 137 10.91 -28.45 -7.79
N GLU A 138 10.84 -29.49 -8.63
CA GLU A 138 10.50 -29.38 -10.05
C GLU A 138 9.13 -28.74 -10.33
N PRO A 139 8.04 -29.05 -9.59
CA PRO A 139 6.79 -28.33 -9.72
C PRO A 139 6.90 -26.82 -9.49
N MET A 140 7.71 -26.40 -8.51
CA MET A 140 7.92 -24.98 -8.21
C MET A 140 8.72 -24.30 -9.32
N TYR A 141 9.71 -24.98 -9.89
CA TYR A 141 10.43 -24.50 -11.07
C TYR A 141 9.51 -24.33 -12.28
N LYS A 142 8.63 -25.29 -12.54
CA LYS A 142 7.62 -25.18 -13.61
C LYS A 142 6.67 -24.01 -13.38
N ASP A 143 6.25 -23.76 -12.14
CA ASP A 143 5.40 -22.62 -11.82
C ASP A 143 6.08 -21.28 -12.10
N LEU A 144 7.38 -21.17 -11.78
CA LEU A 144 8.22 -20.03 -12.17
C LEU A 144 8.27 -19.87 -13.70
N LEU A 145 8.54 -20.96 -14.42
CA LEU A 145 8.67 -20.94 -15.87
C LEU A 145 7.39 -20.52 -16.59
N VAL A 146 6.24 -21.09 -16.20
CA VAL A 146 4.92 -20.74 -16.76
C VAL A 146 4.58 -19.28 -16.46
N THR A 147 5.00 -18.77 -15.31
CA THR A 147 4.84 -17.34 -14.96
C THR A 147 5.64 -16.44 -15.89
N LEU A 148 6.93 -16.76 -16.10
CA LEU A 148 7.82 -16.00 -16.98
C LEU A 148 7.37 -16.05 -18.44
N ARG A 149 6.84 -17.19 -18.89
CA ARG A 149 6.29 -17.34 -20.24
C ARG A 149 4.90 -16.74 -20.44
N ARG A 150 4.26 -16.22 -19.38
CA ARG A 150 2.86 -15.73 -19.40
C ARG A 150 1.85 -16.78 -19.88
N THR A 151 2.14 -18.06 -19.68
CA THR A 151 1.28 -19.19 -20.11
C THR A 151 0.46 -19.78 -18.97
N ARG A 152 0.21 -19.01 -17.90
CA ARG A 152 -0.62 -19.47 -16.78
C ARG A 152 -2.08 -19.63 -17.26
N GLU A 153 -2.76 -20.64 -16.72
CA GLU A 153 -4.17 -20.87 -17.01
C GLU A 153 -4.99 -19.62 -16.62
N GLU A 154 -5.71 -19.07 -17.60
CA GLU A 154 -6.65 -17.99 -17.34
C GLU A 154 -7.91 -18.57 -16.72
N ALA A 155 -8.50 -17.83 -15.78
CA ALA A 155 -9.76 -18.25 -15.19
C ALA A 155 -10.78 -18.44 -16.33
N PRO A 156 -11.49 -19.59 -16.38
CA PRO A 156 -12.49 -19.82 -17.40
C PRO A 156 -13.55 -18.71 -17.33
N PRO A 157 -14.18 -18.36 -18.47
CA PRO A 157 -15.15 -17.29 -18.50
C PRO A 157 -16.25 -17.54 -17.47
N VAL A 158 -16.63 -16.49 -16.76
CA VAL A 158 -17.74 -16.55 -15.81
C VAL A 158 -18.97 -17.00 -16.58
N GLY A 159 -19.56 -18.13 -16.19
CA GLY A 159 -20.78 -18.65 -16.82
C GLY A 159 -21.86 -17.57 -16.83
N LEU A 160 -22.69 -17.56 -17.89
CA LEU A 160 -23.85 -16.69 -17.97
C LEU A 160 -24.66 -16.82 -16.68
N ARG A 161 -24.99 -15.70 -16.05
CA ARG A 161 -25.98 -15.68 -14.96
C ARG A 161 -27.28 -16.22 -15.55
N VAL A 162 -27.55 -17.50 -15.33
CA VAL A 162 -28.88 -18.06 -15.54
C VAL A 162 -29.77 -17.29 -14.58
N ARG A 163 -30.59 -16.36 -15.10
CA ARG A 163 -31.68 -15.79 -14.32
C ARG A 163 -32.45 -16.98 -13.77
N PRO A 164 -32.61 -17.13 -12.45
CA PRO A 164 -33.38 -18.24 -11.92
C PRO A 164 -34.74 -18.22 -12.59
N ARG A 165 -35.09 -19.31 -13.28
CA ARG A 165 -36.47 -19.55 -13.71
C ARG A 165 -37.32 -19.36 -12.45
N THR A 166 -38.28 -18.44 -12.50
CA THR A 166 -39.13 -18.09 -11.36
C THR A 166 -39.74 -19.36 -10.78
N LEU A 167 -39.17 -19.85 -9.68
CA LEU A 167 -39.73 -20.97 -8.93
C LEU A 167 -40.96 -20.44 -8.18
N PRO A 168 -42.06 -21.22 -8.14
CA PRO A 168 -43.25 -20.84 -7.41
C PRO A 168 -42.90 -20.53 -5.94
N LYS A 169 -43.49 -19.45 -5.42
CA LYS A 169 -43.22 -18.81 -4.11
C LYS A 169 -43.35 -19.71 -2.87
N SER A 170 -43.63 -21.01 -3.00
CA SER A 170 -43.86 -21.91 -1.87
C SER A 170 -42.65 -22.73 -1.42
N ALA A 171 -41.53 -22.74 -2.17
CA ALA A 171 -40.39 -23.63 -1.87
C ALA A 171 -39.14 -22.94 -1.28
N VAL A 172 -39.16 -21.62 -1.05
CA VAL A 172 -38.01 -20.84 -0.52
C VAL A 172 -38.01 -20.74 1.02
N ALA A 173 -38.91 -21.45 1.70
CA ALA A 173 -39.13 -21.27 3.14
C ALA A 173 -38.29 -22.16 4.08
N LYS A 174 -37.24 -22.88 3.65
CA LYS A 174 -36.57 -23.83 4.59
C LYS A 174 -35.04 -23.90 4.64
N THR A 175 -34.28 -23.06 3.94
CA THR A 175 -32.79 -23.16 4.00
C THR A 175 -32.02 -21.85 4.18
N ASN A 176 -32.67 -20.71 4.42
CA ASN A 176 -31.96 -19.44 4.69
C ASN A 176 -32.39 -18.72 5.97
N GLU A 177 -33.01 -19.43 6.92
CA GLU A 177 -33.43 -18.81 8.19
C GLU A 177 -32.32 -18.72 9.25
N ARG A 178 -31.18 -19.40 9.06
CA ARG A 178 -30.12 -19.41 10.08
C ARG A 178 -29.22 -18.16 10.10
N SER A 179 -29.02 -17.45 8.99
CA SER A 179 -28.12 -16.29 8.92
C SER A 179 -28.81 -14.92 9.02
N GLY A 180 -30.13 -14.84 8.81
CA GLY A 180 -30.82 -13.54 8.71
C GLY A 180 -31.07 -12.83 10.04
N TRP A 181 -31.39 -13.56 11.10
CA TRP A 181 -31.82 -12.93 12.37
C TRP A 181 -30.65 -12.56 13.28
N TRP A 182 -29.57 -13.35 13.30
CA TRP A 182 -28.35 -13.03 14.06
C TRP A 182 -27.53 -11.91 13.43
N THR A 183 -27.49 -11.81 12.09
CA THR A 183 -26.87 -10.66 11.40
C THR A 183 -27.60 -9.35 11.72
N ARG A 184 -28.95 -9.41 11.84
CA ARG A 184 -29.77 -8.32 12.36
C ARG A 184 -29.50 -8.02 13.83
N ALA A 185 -29.35 -9.05 14.68
CA ALA A 185 -29.03 -8.88 16.10
C ALA A 185 -27.65 -8.24 16.33
N ILE A 186 -26.65 -8.59 15.52
CA ILE A 186 -25.30 -7.99 15.58
C ILE A 186 -25.28 -6.58 15.02
N SER A 187 -26.04 -6.30 13.95
CA SER A 187 -26.27 -4.91 13.53
C SER A 187 -26.91 -4.08 14.65
N PHE A 188 -27.77 -4.67 15.48
CA PHE A 188 -28.39 -4.02 16.64
C PHE A 188 -27.45 -3.88 17.85
N LEU A 189 -26.41 -4.73 17.96
CA LEU A 189 -25.39 -4.66 19.01
C LEU A 189 -24.21 -3.72 18.67
N VAL A 190 -23.87 -3.61 17.38
CA VAL A 190 -22.81 -2.73 16.84
C VAL A 190 -23.31 -1.30 16.66
N VAL A 191 -24.63 -1.10 16.49
CA VAL A 191 -25.26 0.23 16.45
C VAL A 191 -25.62 0.67 17.88
N PRO A 192 -25.10 1.81 18.39
CA PRO A 192 -25.50 2.33 19.70
C PRO A 192 -27.00 2.65 19.74
N LYS A 193 -27.62 2.51 20.92
CA LYS A 193 -29.05 2.82 21.16
C LYS A 193 -29.42 4.32 21.06
N SER A 194 -28.50 5.21 20.66
CA SER A 194 -28.75 6.65 20.40
C SER A 194 -29.27 6.89 18.97
N ALA A 195 -30.49 6.42 18.71
CA ALA A 195 -31.11 6.27 17.38
C ALA A 195 -31.40 7.55 16.54
N GLY A 196 -30.81 8.71 16.86
CA GLY A 196 -31.07 9.96 16.12
C GLY A 196 -29.82 10.77 15.69
N ALA A 197 -28.78 10.82 16.53
CA ALA A 197 -27.58 11.61 16.25
C ALA A 197 -26.57 10.83 15.39
N ASP A 198 -26.39 9.54 15.67
CA ASP A 198 -25.47 8.66 14.94
C ASP A 198 -25.93 8.40 13.50
N THR A 199 -27.24 8.36 13.28
CA THR A 199 -27.84 8.19 11.94
C THR A 199 -27.54 9.40 11.04
N LYS A 200 -27.71 10.63 11.55
CA LYS A 200 -27.36 11.86 10.84
C LYS A 200 -25.87 11.98 10.56
N LYS A 201 -25.02 11.58 11.53
CA LYS A 201 -23.56 11.55 11.35
C LYS A 201 -23.17 10.62 10.21
N ARG A 202 -23.74 9.42 10.15
CA ARG A 202 -23.47 8.44 9.09
C ARG A 202 -23.96 8.91 7.72
N GLU A 203 -25.14 9.50 7.63
CA GLU A 203 -25.61 10.11 6.37
C GLU A 203 -24.68 11.23 5.89
N ARG A 204 -24.16 12.05 6.81
CA ARG A 204 -23.14 13.05 6.48
C ARG A 204 -21.85 12.41 5.96
N LEU A 205 -21.39 11.33 6.57
CA LEU A 205 -20.20 10.60 6.11
C LEU A 205 -20.41 9.94 4.74
N GLU A 206 -21.60 9.39 4.45
CA GLU A 206 -21.91 8.84 3.12
C GLU A 206 -21.86 9.93 2.05
N LYS A 207 -22.50 11.08 2.30
CA LYS A 207 -22.44 12.24 1.39
C LYS A 207 -21.01 12.75 1.22
N LEU A 208 -20.20 12.67 2.27
CA LEU A 208 -18.80 13.07 2.21
C LEU A 208 -17.99 12.15 1.29
N ILE A 209 -18.19 10.83 1.40
CA ILE A 209 -17.51 9.83 0.56
C ILE A 209 -17.90 9.98 -0.92
N GLU A 210 -19.12 10.42 -1.22
CA GLU A 210 -19.54 10.74 -2.60
C GLU A 210 -18.73 11.89 -3.23
N THR A 211 -18.13 12.77 -2.42
CA THR A 211 -17.25 13.85 -2.90
C THR A 211 -15.82 13.38 -3.20
N TYR A 212 -15.48 12.11 -2.92
CA TYR A 212 -14.10 11.61 -3.06
C TYR A 212 -13.77 11.33 -4.51
N ASP A 213 -12.50 11.46 -4.89
CA ASP A 213 -12.01 10.99 -6.18
C ASP A 213 -12.30 9.48 -6.32
N PRO A 214 -12.56 8.96 -7.54
CA PRO A 214 -12.87 7.54 -7.73
C PRO A 214 -11.89 6.58 -7.02
N ARG A 215 -10.58 6.86 -7.04
CA ARG A 215 -9.58 5.99 -6.40
C ARG A 215 -9.66 6.03 -4.87
N GLU A 216 -9.83 7.22 -4.30
CA GLU A 216 -9.97 7.41 -2.85
C GLU A 216 -11.27 6.77 -2.35
N ARG A 217 -12.34 6.84 -3.16
CA ARG A 217 -13.63 6.23 -2.87
C ARG A 217 -13.55 4.69 -2.86
N GLU A 218 -12.81 4.10 -3.79
CA GLU A 218 -12.56 2.65 -3.82
C GLU A 218 -11.87 2.15 -2.55
N ALA A 219 -10.88 2.90 -2.04
CA ALA A 219 -10.20 2.57 -0.79
C ALA A 219 -11.17 2.57 0.42
N VAL A 220 -12.05 3.57 0.50
CA VAL A 220 -13.09 3.62 1.55
C VAL A 220 -14.09 2.47 1.41
N PHE A 221 -14.49 2.13 0.19
CA PHE A 221 -15.37 0.98 -0.06
C PHE A 221 -14.72 -0.34 0.32
N TYR A 222 -13.41 -0.49 0.09
CA TYR A 222 -12.66 -1.66 0.54
C TYR A 222 -12.65 -1.78 2.07
N LEU A 223 -12.41 -0.67 2.79
CA LEU A 223 -12.47 -0.67 4.26
C LEU A 223 -13.87 -0.98 4.79
N ARG A 224 -14.90 -0.42 4.16
CA ARG A 224 -16.30 -0.73 4.45
C ARG A 224 -16.59 -2.22 4.25
N TRP A 225 -16.06 -2.79 3.17
CA TRP A 225 -16.18 -4.22 2.90
C TRP A 225 -15.45 -5.04 3.97
N ILE A 226 -14.19 -4.72 4.33
CA ILE A 226 -13.45 -5.42 5.40
C ILE A 226 -14.27 -5.40 6.69
N LYS A 227 -14.74 -4.22 7.11
CA LYS A 227 -15.56 -4.06 8.32
C LYS A 227 -16.75 -5.03 8.32
N LYS A 228 -17.54 -5.01 7.24
CA LYS A 228 -18.71 -5.90 7.09
C LYS A 228 -18.29 -7.37 7.12
N ASN A 229 -17.24 -7.70 6.38
CA ASN A 229 -16.72 -9.05 6.20
C ASN A 229 -16.25 -9.67 7.53
N VAL A 230 -15.56 -8.89 8.36
CA VAL A 230 -15.09 -9.26 9.70
C VAL A 230 -16.25 -9.46 10.65
N LEU A 231 -17.22 -8.55 10.66
CA LEU A 231 -18.40 -8.64 11.53
C LEU A 231 -19.25 -9.86 11.20
N GLU A 232 -19.45 -10.18 9.92
CA GLU A 232 -20.15 -11.39 9.47
C GLU A 232 -19.40 -12.66 9.87
N ALA A 233 -18.08 -12.72 9.66
CA ALA A 233 -17.27 -13.87 10.04
C ALA A 233 -17.29 -14.12 11.57
N TYR A 234 -17.23 -13.05 12.35
CA TYR A 234 -17.34 -13.11 13.81
C TYR A 234 -18.74 -13.55 14.26
N ALA A 235 -19.78 -13.01 13.63
CA ALA A 235 -21.17 -13.34 13.90
C ALA A 235 -21.44 -14.84 13.79
N ASP A 236 -21.09 -15.41 12.65
CA ASP A 236 -21.28 -16.82 12.36
C ASP A 236 -20.52 -17.69 13.37
N ARG A 237 -19.31 -17.26 13.75
CA ARG A 237 -18.47 -18.01 14.67
C ARG A 237 -19.01 -17.98 16.10
N VAL A 238 -19.31 -16.81 16.64
CA VAL A 238 -19.85 -16.67 18.00
C VAL A 238 -21.20 -17.35 18.13
N HIS A 239 -22.03 -17.31 17.09
CA HIS A 239 -23.27 -18.07 17.04
C HIS A 239 -23.02 -19.57 17.11
N SER A 240 -22.05 -20.09 16.33
CA SER A 240 -21.67 -21.51 16.38
C SER A 240 -21.13 -21.95 17.75
N GLU A 241 -20.48 -21.04 18.47
CA GLU A 241 -19.93 -21.25 19.81
C GLU A 241 -20.95 -20.99 20.93
N LYS A 242 -22.19 -20.60 20.60
CA LYS A 242 -23.27 -20.27 21.55
C LYS A 242 -22.85 -19.24 22.61
N ARG A 243 -22.06 -18.25 22.22
CA ARG A 243 -21.61 -17.16 23.09
C ARG A 243 -22.32 -15.85 22.75
N GLU A 244 -22.29 -14.90 23.68
CA GLU A 244 -22.74 -13.54 23.42
C GLU A 244 -21.66 -12.74 22.67
N PRO A 245 -22.03 -11.80 21.77
CA PRO A 245 -21.07 -10.98 21.06
C PRO A 245 -20.33 -10.02 22.01
N HIS A 246 -19.05 -9.77 21.70
CA HIS A 246 -18.20 -8.95 22.55
C HIS A 246 -18.56 -7.46 22.44
N ALA A 247 -18.46 -6.72 23.55
CA ALA A 247 -18.78 -5.28 23.58
C ALA A 247 -17.84 -4.44 22.68
N SER A 248 -16.58 -4.85 22.54
CA SER A 248 -15.57 -4.14 21.74
C SER A 248 -15.85 -4.09 20.24
N LEU A 249 -16.85 -4.83 19.74
CA LEU A 249 -17.27 -4.74 18.34
C LEU A 249 -17.74 -3.33 17.94
N GLN A 250 -18.28 -2.57 18.89
CA GLN A 250 -18.67 -1.17 18.67
C GLN A 250 -17.45 -0.31 18.32
N GLY A 251 -16.27 -0.64 18.87
CA GLY A 251 -15.03 0.08 18.59
C GLY A 251 -14.61 0.02 17.13
N ILE A 252 -14.94 -1.05 16.40
CA ILE A 252 -14.64 -1.16 14.96
C ILE A 252 -15.40 -0.09 14.17
N GLU A 253 -16.67 0.14 14.51
CA GLU A 253 -17.49 1.16 13.86
C GLU A 253 -16.96 2.56 14.19
N ILE A 254 -16.59 2.81 15.45
CA ILE A 254 -16.01 4.08 15.90
C ILE A 254 -14.68 4.36 15.19
N VAL A 255 -13.79 3.36 15.06
CA VAL A 255 -12.52 3.48 14.33
C VAL A 255 -12.78 3.81 12.87
N TYR A 256 -13.72 3.11 12.22
CA TYR A 256 -14.07 3.35 10.83
C TYR A 256 -14.60 4.77 10.60
N GLU A 257 -15.56 5.22 11.41
CA GLU A 257 -16.11 6.58 11.32
C GLU A 257 -15.03 7.64 11.59
N SER A 258 -14.22 7.45 12.63
CA SER A 258 -13.14 8.38 12.99
C SER A 258 -12.08 8.48 11.90
N PHE A 259 -11.79 7.36 11.24
CA PHE A 259 -10.85 7.30 10.13
C PHE A 259 -11.36 8.03 8.89
N ILE A 260 -12.65 7.92 8.54
CA ILE A 260 -13.22 8.67 7.40
C ILE A 260 -13.10 10.18 7.62
N GLU A 261 -13.44 10.66 8.82
CA GLU A 261 -13.32 12.08 9.17
C GLU A 261 -11.86 12.56 9.07
N PHE A 262 -10.92 11.73 9.52
CA PHE A 262 -9.49 12.00 9.41
C PHE A 262 -9.02 12.05 7.95
N LEU A 263 -9.42 11.08 7.12
CA LEU A 263 -9.10 11.04 5.69
C LEU A 263 -9.58 12.29 4.95
N ASP A 264 -10.76 12.78 5.29
CA ASP A 264 -11.30 13.99 4.69
C ASP A 264 -10.46 15.24 5.02
N GLY A 265 -9.98 15.36 6.27
CA GLY A 265 -9.06 16.42 6.67
C GLY A 265 -7.71 16.32 5.97
N TYR A 266 -7.14 15.11 5.88
CA TYR A 266 -5.92 14.86 5.12
C TYR A 266 -6.07 15.23 3.64
N ARG A 267 -7.18 14.86 3.01
CA ARG A 267 -7.49 15.17 1.62
C ARG A 267 -7.55 16.67 1.37
N ARG A 268 -8.22 17.44 2.23
CA ARG A 268 -8.24 18.90 2.15
C ARG A 268 -6.84 19.49 2.22
N LEU A 269 -6.02 19.03 3.16
CA LEU A 269 -4.65 19.51 3.33
C LEU A 269 -3.78 19.18 2.10
N LYS A 270 -3.91 17.97 1.55
CA LYS A 270 -3.19 17.53 0.35
C LYS A 270 -3.61 18.34 -0.89
N ASN A 271 -4.90 18.63 -1.03
CA ASN A 271 -5.41 19.46 -2.12
C ASN A 271 -4.95 20.92 -1.99
N TYR A 272 -4.94 21.46 -0.77
CA TYR A 272 -4.36 22.78 -0.49
C TYR A 272 -2.89 22.82 -0.91
N MET A 273 -2.07 21.85 -0.50
CA MET A 273 -0.66 21.79 -0.90
C MET A 273 -0.45 21.67 -2.41
N ARG A 274 -1.29 20.89 -3.10
CA ARG A 274 -1.25 20.80 -4.57
C ARG A 274 -1.60 22.12 -5.27
N SER A 275 -2.43 22.96 -4.64
CA SER A 275 -2.77 24.28 -5.20
C SER A 275 -1.66 25.33 -5.04
N ILE A 276 -0.71 25.11 -4.13
CA ILE A 276 0.40 26.02 -3.91
C ILE A 276 1.47 25.82 -4.98
N ASN A 277 1.78 26.88 -5.72
CA ASN A 277 2.88 26.87 -6.68
C ASN A 277 4.21 27.26 -5.99
N ARG A 278 4.87 26.28 -5.37
CA ARG A 278 6.16 26.45 -4.67
C ARG A 278 7.21 27.11 -5.57
N GLN A 279 7.34 26.65 -6.81
CA GLN A 279 8.32 27.18 -7.78
C GLN A 279 8.10 28.66 -8.08
N ALA A 280 6.84 29.13 -8.13
CA ALA A 280 6.56 30.55 -8.33
C ALA A 280 7.02 31.40 -7.14
N ILE A 281 6.92 30.89 -5.91
CA ILE A 281 7.38 31.59 -4.69
C ILE A 281 8.91 31.61 -4.65
N GLU A 282 9.57 30.49 -4.96
CA GLU A 282 11.04 30.40 -5.05
C GLU A 282 11.60 31.33 -6.13
N THR A 283 10.95 31.38 -7.30
CA THR A 283 11.35 32.28 -8.40
C THR A 283 11.22 33.75 -7.99
N ARG A 284 10.15 34.12 -7.27
CA ARG A 284 9.96 35.47 -6.73
C ARG A 284 11.04 35.81 -5.71
N LEU A 285 11.35 34.88 -4.80
CA LEU A 285 12.40 35.04 -3.80
C LEU A 285 13.76 35.27 -4.45
N GLU A 286 14.09 34.50 -5.48
CA GLU A 286 15.35 34.61 -6.19
C GLU A 286 15.47 35.93 -6.97
N LYS A 287 14.38 36.38 -7.59
CA LYS A 287 14.33 37.68 -8.25
C LYS A 287 14.56 38.84 -7.26
N GLU A 288 13.92 38.77 -6.10
CA GLU A 288 14.07 39.79 -5.05
C GLU A 288 15.50 39.83 -4.50
N LYS A 289 16.10 38.67 -4.22
CA LYS A 289 17.52 38.57 -3.79
C LYS A 289 18.47 39.17 -4.83
N ASN A 290 18.28 38.81 -6.11
CA ASN A 290 19.12 39.31 -7.19
C ASN A 290 18.98 40.83 -7.37
N THR A 291 17.81 41.40 -7.08
CA THR A 291 17.58 42.85 -7.12
C THR A 291 18.32 43.55 -5.97
N LEU A 292 18.28 43.00 -4.76
CA LEU A 292 19.01 43.55 -3.61
C LEU A 292 20.53 43.45 -3.77
N LEU A 293 21.02 42.37 -4.38
CA LEU A 293 22.43 42.21 -4.75
C LEU A 293 22.90 43.26 -5.77
N GLN A 294 22.03 43.66 -6.71
CA GLN A 294 22.35 44.71 -7.69
C GLN A 294 22.41 46.11 -7.09
N ILE A 295 21.72 46.35 -5.97
CA ILE A 295 21.65 47.65 -5.29
C ILE A 295 22.77 47.79 -4.23
N ASP A 296 23.64 46.78 -4.06
CA ASP A 296 24.64 46.69 -2.98
C ASP A 296 24.03 46.75 -1.56
N GLU A 297 22.71 46.51 -1.49
CA GLU A 297 21.90 46.43 -0.28
C GLU A 297 21.63 44.96 0.13
N ALA A 298 22.59 44.07 -0.13
CA ALA A 298 22.44 42.64 0.13
C ALA A 298 22.15 42.28 1.62
N ASN A 299 22.43 43.22 2.54
CA ASN A 299 22.16 43.13 3.98
C ASN A 299 20.95 43.97 4.44
N SER A 300 20.15 44.52 3.53
CA SER A 300 18.94 45.29 3.84
C SER A 300 17.77 44.34 4.18
N ASP A 301 17.16 44.53 5.36
CA ASP A 301 15.97 43.79 5.82
C ASP A 301 14.75 44.18 4.97
N SER A 302 14.65 43.63 3.75
CA SER A 302 13.47 43.83 2.90
C SER A 302 12.27 43.07 3.49
N PRO A 303 11.17 43.76 3.84
CA PRO A 303 9.97 43.11 4.38
C PRO A 303 9.34 42.12 3.39
N HIS A 304 9.54 42.33 2.08
CA HIS A 304 9.11 41.37 1.06
C HIS A 304 9.93 40.08 1.07
N LEU A 305 11.25 40.18 1.29
CA LEU A 305 12.13 39.01 1.40
C LEU A 305 11.78 38.17 2.64
N GLU A 306 11.51 38.81 3.78
CA GLU A 306 11.06 38.14 5.00
C GLU A 306 9.71 37.44 4.81
N LEU A 307 8.76 38.11 4.14
CA LEU A 307 7.45 37.53 3.85
C LEU A 307 7.56 36.25 2.99
N LEU A 308 8.37 36.28 1.92
CA LEU A 308 8.58 35.13 1.05
C LEU A 308 9.30 33.97 1.77
N LYS A 309 10.30 34.27 2.62
CA LYS A 309 10.95 33.27 3.48
C LYS A 309 9.95 32.62 4.44
N LYS A 310 9.08 33.43 5.07
CA LYS A 310 8.04 32.95 5.99
C LYS A 310 6.99 32.08 5.28
N GLN A 311 6.63 32.43 4.05
CA GLN A 311 5.74 31.60 3.22
C GLN A 311 6.39 30.24 2.90
N LEU A 312 7.67 30.21 2.50
CA LEU A 312 8.36 28.97 2.20
C LEU A 312 8.53 28.08 3.44
N SER A 313 8.85 28.66 4.60
CA SER A 313 8.95 27.91 5.85
C SER A 313 7.62 27.32 6.30
N SER A 314 6.51 28.03 6.05
CA SER A 314 5.16 27.51 6.30
C SER A 314 4.84 26.31 5.40
N ILE A 315 5.19 26.38 4.10
CA ILE A 315 5.06 25.27 3.16
C ILE A 315 5.86 24.05 3.63
N ASP A 316 7.13 24.25 4.01
CA ASP A 316 7.99 23.17 4.51
C ASP A 316 7.45 22.56 5.83
N ASN A 317 6.75 23.33 6.67
CA ASN A 317 6.10 22.77 7.86
C ASN A 317 4.89 21.91 7.49
N ILE A 318 4.06 22.37 6.55
CA ILE A 318 2.91 21.61 6.06
C ILE A 318 3.37 20.30 5.38
N GLU A 319 4.44 20.32 4.57
CA GLU A 319 5.00 19.10 3.96
C GLU A 319 5.47 18.09 5.02
N ARG A 320 6.18 18.56 6.06
CA ARG A 320 6.60 17.69 7.18
C ARG A 320 5.39 17.09 7.90
N ARG A 321 4.33 17.86 8.08
CA ARG A 321 3.09 17.42 8.71
C ARG A 321 2.38 16.35 7.88
N ILE A 322 2.27 16.56 6.56
CA ILE A 322 1.72 15.57 5.62
C ILE A 322 2.48 14.24 5.73
N LYS A 323 3.82 14.26 5.74
CA LYS A 323 4.64 13.04 5.88
C LYS A 323 4.36 12.28 7.19
N ARG A 324 4.19 13.01 8.30
CA ARG A 324 3.80 12.40 9.60
C ARG A 324 2.40 11.78 9.52
N ILE A 325 1.46 12.48 8.90
CA ILE A 325 0.09 12.00 8.70
C ILE A 325 0.05 10.74 7.82
N GLU A 326 0.81 10.69 6.73
CA GLU A 326 0.92 9.52 5.86
C GLU A 326 1.49 8.30 6.58
N THR A 327 2.42 8.52 7.51
CA THR A 327 2.94 7.45 8.38
C THR A 327 1.83 6.87 9.27
N GLN A 328 0.94 7.71 9.81
CA GLN A 328 -0.20 7.25 10.62
C GLN A 328 -1.25 6.53 9.78
N ILE A 329 -1.52 7.00 8.55
CA ILE A 329 -2.41 6.30 7.60
C ILE A 329 -1.92 4.87 7.39
N MET A 330 -0.62 4.68 7.14
CA MET A 330 -0.04 3.34 6.95
C MET A 330 -0.21 2.44 8.18
N LEU A 331 -0.08 2.98 9.39
CA LEU A 331 -0.32 2.21 10.63
C LEU A 331 -1.78 1.77 10.75
N ILE A 332 -2.73 2.64 10.41
CA ILE A 332 -4.16 2.33 10.44
C ILE A 332 -4.53 1.30 9.35
N GLU A 333 -3.93 1.38 8.16
CA GLU A 333 -4.09 0.38 7.09
C GLU A 333 -3.58 -1.01 7.50
N ASN A 334 -2.47 -1.07 8.24
CA ASN A 334 -1.95 -2.31 8.80
C ASN A 334 -2.95 -2.96 9.77
N PHE A 335 -3.63 -2.16 10.61
CA PHE A 335 -4.68 -2.66 11.49
C PHE A 335 -5.86 -3.26 10.71
N PHE A 336 -6.35 -2.58 9.68
CA PHE A 336 -7.43 -3.14 8.85
C PHE A 336 -7.00 -4.40 8.09
N SER A 337 -5.73 -4.50 7.71
CA SER A 337 -5.17 -5.71 7.11
C SER A 337 -5.11 -6.88 8.09
N LEU A 338 -4.74 -6.62 9.35
CA LEU A 338 -4.79 -7.58 10.45
C LEU A 338 -6.21 -8.06 10.72
N LEU A 339 -7.18 -7.13 10.79
CA LEU A 339 -8.60 -7.46 10.93
C LEU A 339 -9.08 -8.36 9.80
N HIS A 340 -8.73 -8.04 8.55
CA HIS A 340 -9.09 -8.86 7.39
C HIS A 340 -8.48 -10.28 7.48
N GLY A 341 -7.24 -10.40 7.94
CA GLY A 341 -6.60 -11.69 8.21
C GLY A 341 -7.38 -12.51 9.25
N GLN A 342 -7.79 -11.88 10.35
CA GLN A 342 -8.59 -12.55 11.38
C GLN A 342 -9.96 -13.01 10.87
N ALA A 343 -10.62 -12.24 9.99
CA ALA A 343 -11.88 -12.68 9.36
C ALA A 343 -11.70 -14.00 8.59
N THR A 344 -10.56 -14.18 7.93
CA THR A 344 -10.24 -15.41 7.21
C THR A 344 -10.05 -16.57 8.20
N VAL A 345 -9.32 -16.34 9.30
CA VAL A 345 -9.11 -17.33 10.37
C VAL A 345 -10.42 -17.76 11.03
N LEU A 346 -11.32 -16.82 11.32
CA LEU A 346 -12.64 -17.09 11.89
C LEU A 346 -13.48 -18.01 10.97
N ARG A 347 -13.42 -17.80 9.66
CA ARG A 347 -14.14 -18.61 8.66
C ARG A 347 -13.61 -20.03 8.52
N VAL A 348 -12.32 -20.23 8.72
CA VAL A 348 -11.66 -21.55 8.65
C VAL A 348 -11.77 -22.30 9.99
N GLY A 349 -12.52 -21.75 10.95
CA GLY A 349 -12.85 -22.40 12.22
C GLY A 349 -11.96 -22.02 13.40
N GLY A 350 -11.18 -20.94 13.28
CA GLY A 350 -10.42 -20.36 14.39
C GLY A 350 -11.30 -19.85 15.52
N SER A 351 -10.73 -19.75 16.73
CA SER A 351 -11.45 -19.28 17.92
C SER A 351 -11.76 -17.78 17.86
N SER A 352 -12.98 -17.38 18.25
CA SER A 352 -13.34 -15.97 18.37
C SER A 352 -12.53 -15.22 19.45
N ARG A 353 -11.94 -15.93 20.43
CA ARG A 353 -11.14 -15.32 21.51
C ARG A 353 -9.88 -14.62 21.00
N SER A 354 -9.25 -15.17 19.96
CA SER A 354 -8.06 -14.54 19.38
C SER A 354 -8.41 -13.20 18.72
N PHE A 355 -9.60 -13.12 18.13
CA PHE A 355 -10.12 -11.90 17.53
C PHE A 355 -10.56 -10.90 18.61
N GLU A 356 -11.27 -11.35 19.65
CA GLU A 356 -11.66 -10.53 20.81
C GLU A 356 -10.43 -9.88 21.47
N LYS A 357 -9.37 -10.66 21.69
CA LYS A 357 -8.10 -10.17 22.27
C LYS A 357 -7.43 -9.11 21.39
N LEU A 358 -7.45 -9.28 20.07
CA LEU A 358 -6.93 -8.28 19.13
C LEU A 358 -7.74 -6.98 19.22
N LEU A 359 -9.07 -7.08 19.31
CA LEU A 359 -9.91 -5.90 19.48
C LEU A 359 -9.62 -5.17 20.79
N GLU A 360 -9.45 -5.89 21.89
CA GLU A 360 -9.14 -5.29 23.20
C GLU A 360 -7.78 -4.58 23.23
N THR A 361 -6.78 -5.09 22.52
CA THR A 361 -5.42 -4.53 22.56
C THR A 361 -5.21 -3.41 21.53
N ASP A 362 -5.69 -3.60 20.30
CA ASP A 362 -5.31 -2.73 19.18
C ASP A 362 -6.32 -1.61 18.90
N LEU A 363 -7.61 -1.74 19.28
CA LEU A 363 -8.61 -0.70 18.99
C LEU A 363 -8.28 0.63 19.68
N GLU A 364 -7.91 0.60 20.96
CA GLU A 364 -7.57 1.82 21.71
C GLU A 364 -6.33 2.50 21.14
N ILE A 365 -5.33 1.71 20.74
CA ILE A 365 -4.10 2.21 20.11
C ILE A 365 -4.43 2.91 18.80
N VAL A 366 -5.25 2.29 17.94
CA VAL A 366 -5.62 2.85 16.65
C VAL A 366 -6.49 4.11 16.81
N LEU A 367 -7.42 4.13 17.77
CA LEU A 367 -8.19 5.33 18.07
C LEU A 367 -7.30 6.47 18.57
N ALA A 368 -6.31 6.19 19.42
CA ALA A 368 -5.34 7.18 19.88
C ALA A 368 -4.51 7.72 18.72
N GLN A 369 -4.04 6.84 17.81
CA GLN A 369 -3.31 7.23 16.60
C GLN A 369 -4.15 8.15 15.69
N ILE A 370 -5.41 7.79 15.43
CA ILE A 370 -6.32 8.62 14.64
C ILE A 370 -6.52 9.99 15.32
N LYS A 371 -6.69 10.01 16.64
CA LYS A 371 -6.86 11.26 17.40
C LYS A 371 -5.62 12.16 17.29
N THR A 372 -4.43 11.63 17.54
CA THR A 372 -3.17 12.38 17.39
C THR A 372 -2.97 12.88 15.95
N ALA A 373 -3.32 12.06 14.96
CA ALA A 373 -3.22 12.48 13.56
C ALA A 373 -4.23 13.59 13.20
N LYS A 374 -5.42 13.60 13.82
CA LYS A 374 -6.38 14.71 13.71
C LYS A 374 -5.86 15.99 14.35
N GLU A 375 -5.22 15.91 15.51
CA GLU A 375 -4.60 17.07 16.17
C GLU A 375 -3.55 17.74 15.26
N TRP A 376 -2.76 16.95 14.53
CA TRP A 376 -1.84 17.50 13.52
C TRP A 376 -2.56 18.11 12.31
N LEU A 377 -3.76 17.68 11.96
CA LEU A 377 -4.53 18.34 10.90
C LEU A 377 -5.04 19.72 11.32
N GLU A 378 -5.33 19.89 12.61
CA GLU A 378 -5.86 21.10 13.23
C GLU A 378 -4.77 22.10 13.67
N GLU A 379 -3.50 21.69 13.69
CA GLU A 379 -2.36 22.56 13.99
C GLU A 379 -2.32 23.73 12.99
N GLU A 380 -2.71 24.93 13.42
CA GLU A 380 -2.64 26.15 12.59
C GLU A 380 -1.21 26.70 12.58
N ASP A 381 -0.60 26.78 11.39
CA ASP A 381 0.34 27.86 11.10
C ASP A 381 -0.38 28.80 10.15
N ALA A 382 -0.98 29.87 10.67
CA ALA A 382 -1.53 30.91 9.82
C ALA A 382 -0.39 31.75 9.20
N PRO A 383 -0.14 31.72 7.87
CA PRO A 383 0.21 32.94 7.19
C PRO A 383 -1.09 33.76 7.09
N SER A 384 -1.08 34.94 7.72
CA SER A 384 -2.05 35.99 7.46
C SER A 384 -2.35 36.07 5.97
N SER A 385 -3.65 36.07 5.63
CA SER A 385 -4.20 36.28 4.30
C SER A 385 -3.36 37.29 3.50
N PRO A 386 -3.13 37.09 2.19
CA PRO A 386 -2.63 38.17 1.37
C PRO A 386 -3.72 39.25 1.33
N ASP A 387 -3.49 40.38 2.00
CA ASP A 387 -4.15 41.62 1.62
C ASP A 387 -3.78 41.86 0.15
N VAL A 388 -4.76 41.61 -0.73
CA VAL A 388 -4.71 42.06 -2.12
C VAL A 388 -4.72 43.59 -2.04
N PRO A 389 -3.66 44.30 -2.46
CA PRO A 389 -3.74 45.75 -2.54
C PRO A 389 -4.79 46.07 -3.59
N SER A 390 -5.82 46.79 -3.17
CA SER A 390 -6.82 47.38 -4.05
C SER A 390 -6.12 48.20 -5.13
N GLY A 391 -6.12 47.67 -6.35
CA GLY A 391 -5.71 48.38 -7.54
C GLY A 391 -6.53 49.65 -7.65
N THR A 392 -5.86 50.77 -7.40
CA THR A 392 -6.40 52.12 -7.54
C THR A 392 -6.60 52.37 -9.03
N GLN A 393 -7.85 52.52 -9.44
CA GLN A 393 -8.17 53.20 -10.70
C GLN A 393 -7.69 54.65 -10.59
N LYS A 394 -6.70 55.02 -11.39
CA LYS A 394 -6.59 56.34 -12.01
C LYS A 394 -6.01 56.19 -13.41
#